data_AF-A0A183IKK8-F1
#
_entry.id   AF-A0A183IKK8-F1
#
_cell.length_a   1.000
_cell.length_b   1.000
_cell.length_c   1.000
_cell.angle_alpha   90.00
_cell.angle_beta   90.00
_cell.angle_gamma   90.00
#
_symmetry.space_group_name_H-M   'P 1'
#
loop_
_entity.id
_entity.type
_entity.pdbx_description
1 polymer ?
#
loop_
_entity_poly.entity_id
_entity_poly.type
_entity_poly.pdbx_seq_one_letter_code
_entity_poly.pdbx_strand_id
1 'polypeptide(L)'
;MENDLSELFDDERKVFEGAEAAGNGNLITVKDNRVFAWLPHVNRLVTAGCVNWNARKSTFTYGLTTVLSFCSLPSEEVLQLKLDSSGLHLALVTKTQVVVVFVPPCIFFSADQTDCQGTQYCRSRSLAMVVGEGISNDFRILCARWYASAKNDCRLAVLGNDNLFRYWL
;
A
#
# COMPACT_ATOMS: atom_id res chain seq x y z
N MET A 1 35.89 -5.36 2.79
CA MET A 1 35.28 -4.35 1.92
C MET A 1 33.83 -4.32 2.34
N GLU A 2 33.53 -3.50 3.35
CA GLU A 2 32.17 -3.31 3.84
C GLU A 2 31.43 -2.50 2.77
N ASN A 3 30.39 -3.07 2.18
CA ASN A 3 29.53 -2.32 1.27
C ASN A 3 28.82 -1.26 2.09
N ASP A 4 29.13 0.00 1.77
CA ASP A 4 28.53 1.17 2.39
C ASP A 4 27.06 1.27 1.95
N LEU A 5 26.19 0.57 2.68
CA LEU A 5 24.74 0.53 2.45
C LEU A 5 24.08 1.90 2.72
N SER A 6 24.82 2.90 3.20
CA SER A 6 24.30 4.22 3.57
C SER A 6 23.66 4.97 2.39
N GLU A 7 24.19 4.82 1.16
CA GLU A 7 23.63 5.47 -0.03
C GLU A 7 22.28 4.88 -0.46
N LEU A 8 22.05 3.57 -0.27
CA LEU A 8 20.77 2.92 -0.54
C LEU A 8 19.68 3.39 0.44
N PHE A 9 20.05 3.62 1.70
CA PHE A 9 19.13 4.15 2.71
C PHE A 9 18.82 5.63 2.54
N ASP A 10 19.70 6.42 1.91
CA ASP A 10 19.45 7.84 1.63
C ASP A 10 18.38 8.04 0.54
N ASP A 11 18.35 7.18 -0.49
CA ASP A 11 17.32 7.22 -1.52
C ASP A 11 15.96 6.71 -0.99
N GLU A 12 15.95 5.70 -0.13
CA GLU A 12 14.74 5.17 0.52
C GLU A 12 14.19 6.10 1.62
N ARG A 13 15.04 6.91 2.27
CA ARG A 13 14.62 7.93 3.24
C ARG A 13 14.01 9.16 2.56
N LYS A 14 14.62 9.64 1.47
CA LYS A 14 14.03 10.66 0.59
C LYS A 14 12.69 10.23 -0.01
N VAL A 15 12.47 8.93 -0.12
CA VAL A 15 11.26 8.31 -0.66
C VAL A 15 10.04 8.53 0.24
N PHE A 16 10.21 8.47 1.57
CA PHE A 16 9.13 8.79 2.51
C PHE A 16 8.98 10.31 2.71
N GLU A 17 10.09 11.05 2.77
CA GLU A 17 10.09 12.52 2.81
C GLU A 17 9.45 13.11 1.53
N GLY A 18 9.64 12.46 0.38
CA GLY A 18 9.02 12.82 -0.90
C GLY A 18 7.53 12.50 -0.97
N ALA A 19 7.08 11.39 -0.36
CA ALA A 19 5.67 11.05 -0.25
C ALA A 19 4.92 12.01 0.72
N GLU A 20 5.58 12.45 1.80
CA GLU A 20 5.09 13.52 2.67
C GLU A 20 5.11 14.90 1.97
N ALA A 21 6.20 15.25 1.29
CA ALA A 21 6.35 16.53 0.58
C ALA A 21 5.40 16.67 -0.64
N ALA A 22 5.00 15.55 -1.25
CA ALA A 22 3.99 15.53 -2.31
C ALA A 22 2.57 15.86 -1.81
N GLY A 23 2.36 16.02 -0.49
CA GLY A 23 1.08 16.41 0.10
C GLY A 23 -0.04 15.37 -0.09
N ASN A 24 0.30 14.18 -0.58
CA ASN A 24 -0.66 13.18 -1.00
C ASN A 24 -0.67 12.03 0.01
N GLY A 25 -1.07 12.33 1.25
CA GLY A 25 -1.15 11.36 2.36
C GLY A 25 -2.06 10.16 2.08
N ASN A 26 -2.76 10.16 0.95
CA ASN A 26 -3.48 9.01 0.43
C ASN A 26 -2.56 7.88 -0.09
N LEU A 27 -1.30 8.15 -0.40
CA LEU A 27 -0.32 7.14 -0.86
C LEU A 27 0.47 6.50 0.27
N ILE A 28 0.11 6.80 1.52
CA ILE A 28 0.73 6.29 2.72
C ILE A 28 -0.37 5.71 3.62
N THR A 29 -0.10 4.58 4.26
CA THR A 29 -0.96 4.05 5.32
C THR A 29 -0.10 3.42 6.42
N VAL A 30 -0.60 3.42 7.64
CA VAL A 30 0.15 2.99 8.82
C VAL A 30 -0.64 1.94 9.57
N LYS A 31 0.04 0.88 9.99
CA LYS A 31 -0.53 -0.17 10.83
C LYS A 31 0.50 -0.60 11.87
N ASP A 32 0.08 -0.56 13.13
CA ASP A 32 0.94 -0.82 14.27
C ASP A 32 2.22 0.04 14.19
N ASN A 33 3.40 -0.57 14.11
CA ASN A 33 4.68 0.13 13.93
C ASN A 33 5.21 0.01 12.50
N ARG A 34 4.35 -0.02 11.48
CA ARG A 34 4.75 -0.12 10.07
C ARG A 34 4.09 0.98 9.24
N VAL A 35 4.88 1.64 8.39
CA VAL A 35 4.39 2.49 7.31
C VAL A 35 4.41 1.68 6.01
N PHE A 36 3.37 1.83 5.20
CA PHE A 36 3.30 1.38 3.83
C PHE A 36 3.20 2.60 2.93
N ALA A 37 4.01 2.66 1.89
CA ALA A 37 4.04 3.78 0.95
C ALA A 37 4.09 3.28 -0.49
N TRP A 38 3.33 3.94 -1.36
CA TRP A 38 3.40 3.75 -2.80
C TRP A 38 4.26 4.85 -3.41
N LEU A 39 5.17 4.46 -4.30
CA LEU A 39 6.17 5.32 -4.92
C LEU A 39 5.89 5.41 -6.42
N PRO A 40 5.17 6.44 -6.90
CA PRO A 40 4.74 6.51 -8.29
C PRO A 40 5.90 6.53 -9.29
N HIS A 41 6.98 7.25 -8.97
CA HIS A 41 8.14 7.47 -9.84
C HIS A 41 8.91 6.17 -10.17
N VAL A 42 8.84 5.17 -9.29
CA VAL A 42 9.47 3.85 -9.49
C VAL A 42 8.46 2.71 -9.57
N ASN A 43 7.15 3.02 -9.51
CA ASN A 43 6.05 2.05 -9.52
C ASN A 43 6.22 0.94 -8.46
N ARG A 44 6.57 1.32 -7.21
CA ARG A 44 6.90 0.36 -6.13
C ARG A 44 6.06 0.59 -4.88
N LEU A 45 5.72 -0.52 -4.23
CA LEU A 45 5.19 -0.54 -2.87
C LEU A 45 6.32 -0.88 -1.90
N VAL A 46 6.49 -0.06 -0.88
CA VAL A 46 7.48 -0.27 0.17
C VAL A 46 6.81 -0.26 1.54
N THR A 47 7.43 -0.95 2.50
CA THR A 47 7.08 -0.83 3.91
C THR A 47 8.33 -0.64 4.75
N ALA A 48 8.21 0.12 5.82
CA ALA A 48 9.29 0.32 6.77
C ALA A 48 8.77 0.24 8.21
N GLY A 49 9.59 -0.26 9.12
CA GLY A 49 9.32 -0.13 10.55
C GLY A 49 9.33 1.34 10.97
N CYS A 50 8.29 1.80 11.67
CA CYS A 50 8.31 3.08 12.37
C CYS A 50 9.23 2.93 13.59
N VAL A 51 10.40 3.56 13.56
CA VAL A 51 11.33 3.49 14.69
C VAL A 51 11.04 4.62 15.69
N ASN A 52 10.77 5.84 15.23
CA ASN A 52 10.35 6.97 16.09
C ASN A 52 9.76 8.13 15.28
N TRP A 53 8.70 8.78 15.78
CA TRP A 53 8.20 10.07 15.28
C TRP A 53 8.89 11.22 16.04
N ASN A 54 9.53 12.14 15.31
CA ASN A 54 10.09 13.35 15.90
C ASN A 54 9.13 14.52 15.73
N ALA A 55 8.30 14.77 16.75
CA ALA A 55 7.31 15.84 16.75
C ALA A 55 7.89 17.26 16.57
N ARG A 56 9.19 17.48 16.86
CA ARG A 56 9.83 18.80 16.69
C ARG A 56 10.25 19.06 15.26
N LYS A 57 10.54 18.01 14.50
CA LYS A 57 10.96 18.10 13.10
C LYS A 57 9.84 17.72 12.14
N SER A 58 8.73 17.18 12.65
CA SER A 58 7.69 16.54 11.85
C SER A 58 8.26 15.47 10.90
N THR A 59 9.28 14.73 11.36
CA THR A 59 9.95 13.70 10.56
C THR A 59 9.86 12.34 11.24
N PHE A 60 9.63 11.29 10.46
CA PHE A 60 9.78 9.91 10.91
C PHE A 60 11.24 9.46 10.78
N THR A 61 11.70 8.68 11.75
CA THR A 61 12.89 7.84 11.57
C THR A 61 12.39 6.45 11.17
N TYR A 62 12.65 6.07 9.93
CA TYR A 62 12.30 4.76 9.40
C TYR A 62 13.40 3.77 9.75
N GLY A 63 12.99 2.57 10.12
CA GLY A 63 13.87 1.42 10.26
C GLY A 63 14.07 0.72 8.93
N LEU A 64 14.24 -0.59 8.99
CA LEU A 64 14.49 -1.42 7.82
C LEU A 64 13.34 -1.36 6.82
N THR A 65 13.68 -1.03 5.57
CA THR A 65 12.76 -1.00 4.42
C THR A 65 12.64 -2.39 3.81
N THR A 66 11.42 -2.73 3.40
CA THR A 66 11.09 -3.93 2.64
C THR A 66 10.33 -3.53 1.39
N VAL A 67 10.79 -3.99 0.22
CA VAL A 67 10.06 -3.82 -1.04
C VAL A 67 9.04 -4.95 -1.17
N LEU A 68 7.78 -4.60 -1.41
CA LEU A 68 6.71 -5.57 -1.65
C LEU A 68 6.51 -5.71 -3.16
N SER A 69 7.00 -6.81 -3.74
CA SER A 69 6.89 -7.11 -5.17
C SER A 69 5.69 -8.02 -5.45
N PHE A 70 4.93 -7.75 -6.51
CA PHE A 70 3.74 -8.52 -6.87
C PHE A 70 3.43 -8.42 -8.37
N CYS A 71 2.69 -9.39 -8.91
CA CYS A 71 2.56 -9.57 -10.36
C CYS A 71 1.47 -8.70 -11.00
N SER A 72 0.34 -8.47 -10.33
CA SER A 72 -0.72 -7.58 -10.85
C SER A 72 -0.40 -6.13 -10.50
N LEU A 73 0.38 -5.46 -11.34
CA LEU A 73 0.63 -4.02 -11.19
C LEU A 73 -0.59 -3.22 -11.69
N PRO A 74 -0.94 -2.10 -11.04
CA PRO A 74 -1.93 -1.17 -11.58
C PRO A 74 -1.48 -0.64 -12.94
N SER A 75 -2.38 -0.56 -13.93
CA SER A 75 -2.05 0.03 -15.24
C SER A 75 -2.21 1.55 -15.27
N GLU A 76 -2.70 2.13 -14.18
CA GLU A 76 -2.93 3.56 -13.98
C GLU A 76 -2.20 4.05 -12.74
N GLU A 77 -2.11 5.38 -12.60
CA GLU A 77 -1.61 6.00 -11.39
C GLU A 77 -2.44 5.58 -10.16
N VAL A 78 -1.77 5.10 -9.13
CA VAL A 78 -2.38 4.85 -7.82
C VAL A 78 -2.67 6.18 -7.17
N LEU A 79 -3.92 6.35 -6.76
CA LEU A 79 -4.42 7.56 -6.12
C LEU A 79 -4.55 7.38 -4.60
N GLN A 80 -4.82 6.15 -4.14
CA GLN A 80 -4.98 5.85 -2.72
C GLN A 80 -4.46 4.46 -2.34
N LEU A 81 -3.94 4.36 -1.12
CA LEU A 81 -3.68 3.13 -0.39
C LEU A 81 -4.74 2.94 0.69
N LYS A 82 -5.29 1.73 0.80
CA LYS A 82 -6.18 1.35 1.90
C LYS A 82 -5.73 0.01 2.46
N LEU A 83 -5.26 0.02 3.70
CA LEU A 83 -4.96 -1.19 4.46
C LEU A 83 -6.18 -1.63 5.26
N ASP A 84 -6.45 -2.93 5.31
CA ASP A 84 -7.52 -3.48 6.12
C ASP A 84 -7.17 -3.46 7.62
N SER A 85 -8.14 -3.80 8.47
CA SER A 85 -7.92 -3.79 9.92
C SER A 85 -6.92 -4.85 10.38
N SER A 86 -6.74 -5.94 9.61
CA SER A 86 -5.77 -6.99 9.93
C SER A 86 -4.33 -6.61 9.56
N GLY A 87 -4.13 -5.71 8.61
CA GLY A 87 -2.84 -5.39 8.04
C GLY A 87 -2.40 -6.35 6.91
N LEU A 88 -3.19 -7.38 6.61
CA LEU A 88 -2.83 -8.43 5.64
C LEU A 88 -3.32 -8.14 4.23
N HIS A 89 -4.23 -7.17 4.04
CA HIS A 89 -4.78 -6.81 2.73
C HIS A 89 -4.62 -5.32 2.46
N LEU A 90 -3.78 -4.99 1.47
CA LEU A 90 -3.57 -3.62 1.02
C LEU A 90 -4.20 -3.42 -0.36
N ALA A 91 -5.14 -2.49 -0.47
CA ALA A 91 -5.70 -2.07 -1.75
C ALA A 91 -4.93 -0.88 -2.33
N LEU A 92 -4.43 -1.03 -3.56
CA LEU A 92 -3.96 0.04 -4.43
C LEU A 92 -5.14 0.49 -5.28
N VAL A 93 -5.62 1.70 -5.06
CA VAL A 93 -6.81 2.25 -5.72
C VAL A 93 -6.37 3.27 -6.76
N THR A 94 -6.70 3.01 -8.03
CA THR A 94 -6.51 3.97 -9.12
C THR A 94 -7.83 4.67 -9.44
N LYS A 95 -7.88 5.39 -10.57
CA LYS A 95 -9.12 5.99 -11.05
C LYS A 95 -10.17 4.94 -11.41
N THR A 96 -9.77 3.80 -11.99
CA THR A 96 -10.73 2.80 -12.50
C THR A 96 -10.50 1.38 -11.95
N GLN A 97 -9.38 1.14 -11.29
CA GLN A 97 -8.96 -0.19 -10.85
C GLN A 97 -8.72 -0.25 -9.34
N VAL A 98 -8.87 -1.46 -8.80
CA VAL A 98 -8.32 -1.80 -7.49
C VAL A 98 -7.47 -3.05 -7.63
N VAL A 99 -6.24 -2.96 -7.15
CA VAL A 99 -5.35 -4.11 -6.97
C VAL A 99 -5.24 -4.38 -5.48
N VAL A 100 -5.59 -5.60 -5.04
CA VAL A 100 -5.37 -6.04 -3.67
C VAL A 100 -4.05 -6.80 -3.60
N VAL A 101 -3.16 -6.37 -2.70
CA VAL A 101 -1.89 -7.01 -2.36
C VAL A 101 -2.05 -7.72 -1.03
N PHE A 102 -1.69 -9.00 -0.99
CA PHE A 102 -1.72 -9.82 0.23
C PHE A 102 -0.37 -9.67 0.94
N VAL A 103 -0.36 -8.87 2.00
CA VAL A 103 0.84 -8.56 2.78
C VAL A 103 1.23 -9.80 3.60
N PRO A 104 2.47 -10.30 3.46
CA PRO A 104 2.94 -11.43 4.24
C PRO A 104 2.90 -11.14 5.74
N PRO A 105 2.36 -12.04 6.59
CA PRO A 105 2.32 -11.84 8.04
C PRO A 105 3.70 -11.62 8.68
N CYS A 106 4.77 -12.17 8.09
CA CYS A 106 6.13 -11.99 8.58
C CYS A 106 6.55 -10.51 8.68
N ILE A 107 5.97 -9.62 7.87
CA ILE A 107 6.17 -8.17 7.95
C ILE A 107 5.85 -7.62 9.36
N PHE A 108 4.88 -8.22 10.06
CA PHE A 108 4.41 -7.78 11.38
C PHE A 108 5.02 -8.56 12.54
N PHE A 109 5.34 -9.85 12.36
CA PHE A 109 5.65 -10.76 13.46
C PHE A 109 7.14 -11.08 13.65
N SER A 110 8.04 -10.53 12.82
CA SER A 110 9.47 -10.82 12.95
C SER A 110 10.06 -10.18 14.21
N ALA A 111 10.38 -11.01 15.21
CA ALA A 111 11.06 -10.60 16.44
C ALA A 111 12.45 -10.03 16.14
N ASP A 112 13.11 -10.58 15.13
CA ASP A 112 14.34 -10.07 14.55
C ASP A 112 13.97 -9.27 13.30
N GLN A 113 13.99 -7.94 13.38
CA GLN A 113 13.61 -7.05 12.26
C GLN A 113 14.45 -7.27 10.99
N THR A 114 15.52 -8.06 11.06
CA THR A 114 16.41 -8.46 9.98
C THR A 114 15.79 -9.41 8.97
N ASP A 115 14.89 -10.31 9.36
CA ASP A 115 14.42 -11.41 8.47
C ASP A 115 13.49 -10.94 7.35
N CYS A 116 12.97 -9.72 7.45
CA CYS A 116 12.13 -9.11 6.40
C CYS A 116 12.88 -8.07 5.56
N GLN A 117 14.20 -7.94 5.67
CA GLN A 117 14.96 -7.03 4.81
C GLN A 117 14.90 -7.45 3.33
N GLY A 118 14.92 -6.46 2.44
CA GLY A 118 14.99 -6.68 0.99
C GLY A 118 13.61 -6.80 0.33
N THR A 119 13.48 -7.72 -0.64
CA THR A 119 12.26 -7.87 -1.45
C THR A 119 11.43 -9.05 -0.97
N GLN A 120 10.15 -8.79 -0.67
CA GLN A 120 9.16 -9.81 -0.37
C GLN A 120 8.18 -9.96 -1.52
N TYR A 121 8.00 -11.20 -1.99
CA TYR A 121 7.05 -11.50 -3.06
C TYR A 121 5.66 -11.74 -2.47
N CYS A 122 4.74 -10.87 -2.85
CA CYS A 122 3.37 -10.87 -2.38
C CYS A 122 2.46 -11.43 -3.46
N ARG A 123 1.40 -12.13 -3.05
CA ARG A 123 0.28 -12.38 -3.96
C ARG A 123 -0.44 -11.06 -4.22
N SER A 124 -1.01 -10.90 -5.40
CA SER A 124 -1.94 -9.81 -5.67
C SER A 124 -3.07 -10.24 -6.59
N ARG A 125 -4.15 -9.47 -6.58
CA ARG A 125 -5.34 -9.69 -7.40
C ARG A 125 -5.88 -8.35 -7.89
N SER A 126 -6.05 -8.22 -9.20
CA SER A 126 -6.84 -7.13 -9.77
C SER A 126 -8.33 -7.45 -9.65
N LEU A 127 -9.11 -6.49 -9.16
CA LEU A 127 -10.55 -6.61 -9.00
C LEU A 127 -11.24 -6.01 -10.22
N ALA A 128 -12.07 -6.80 -10.89
CA ALA A 128 -12.78 -6.38 -12.10
C ALA A 128 -13.93 -5.42 -11.74
N MET A 129 -13.69 -4.12 -11.76
CA MET A 129 -14.71 -3.12 -11.39
C MET A 129 -15.91 -3.09 -12.35
N VAL A 130 -15.76 -3.59 -13.56
CA VAL A 130 -16.85 -3.66 -14.54
C VAL A 130 -17.33 -5.10 -14.64
N VAL A 131 -18.62 -5.32 -14.37
CA VAL A 131 -19.28 -6.61 -14.54
C VAL A 131 -20.33 -6.45 -15.65
N GLY A 132 -20.03 -6.92 -16.86
CA GLY A 132 -21.00 -6.99 -17.98
C GLY A 132 -20.66 -6.18 -19.24
N GLU A 133 -21.39 -6.48 -20.32
CA GLU A 133 -21.34 -5.76 -21.60
C GLU A 133 -22.16 -4.47 -21.49
N GLY A 134 -21.49 -3.36 -21.21
CA GLY A 134 -22.15 -2.07 -21.01
C GLY A 134 -21.22 -1.07 -20.34
N ILE A 135 -20.02 -0.91 -20.90
CA ILE A 135 -19.04 0.02 -20.35
C ILE A 135 -19.47 1.43 -20.70
N SER A 136 -19.78 2.22 -19.68
CA SER A 136 -19.50 3.65 -19.79
C SER A 136 -17.98 3.78 -19.78
N ASN A 137 -17.40 4.27 -20.88
CA ASN A 137 -15.97 4.61 -20.94
C ASN A 137 -15.54 5.62 -19.86
N ASP A 138 -16.52 6.19 -19.14
CA ASP A 138 -16.35 7.17 -18.10
C ASP A 138 -16.44 6.60 -16.68
N PHE A 139 -16.40 5.27 -16.47
CA PHE A 139 -16.39 4.69 -15.13
C PHE A 139 -15.23 5.23 -14.29
N ARG A 140 -15.51 5.59 -13.04
CA ARG A 140 -14.52 6.05 -12.05
C ARG A 140 -14.87 5.53 -10.67
N ILE A 141 -13.86 5.12 -9.93
CA ILE A 141 -13.94 4.83 -8.51
C ILE A 141 -14.05 6.15 -7.76
N LEU A 142 -15.12 6.30 -6.97
CA LEU A 142 -15.30 7.44 -6.08
C LEU A 142 -14.76 7.15 -4.68
N CYS A 143 -14.93 5.91 -4.21
CA CYS A 143 -14.51 5.50 -2.88
C CYS A 143 -14.23 4.00 -2.81
N ALA A 144 -13.24 3.61 -2.01
CA ALA A 144 -12.98 2.22 -1.64
C ALA A 144 -12.78 2.14 -0.11
N ARG A 145 -13.43 1.16 0.55
CA ARG A 145 -13.36 0.99 2.00
C ARG A 145 -13.43 -0.49 2.39
N TRP A 146 -12.52 -0.89 3.28
CA TRP A 146 -12.58 -2.19 3.94
C TRP A 146 -13.70 -2.21 4.97
N TYR A 147 -14.49 -3.28 4.97
CA TYR A 147 -15.51 -3.54 5.97
C TYR A 147 -14.90 -4.39 7.10
N ALA A 148 -14.98 -3.89 8.33
CA ALA A 148 -14.57 -4.64 9.50
C ALA A 148 -15.66 -5.67 9.86
N SER A 149 -15.43 -6.94 9.52
CA SER A 149 -16.28 -8.04 9.98
C SER A 149 -15.64 -8.76 11.18
N ALA A 150 -16.47 -9.28 12.08
CA ALA A 150 -16.05 -9.88 13.35
C ALA A 150 -15.24 -11.20 13.22
N LYS A 151 -15.00 -11.72 12.01
CA LYS A 151 -14.38 -13.05 11.79
C LYS A 151 -13.41 -13.09 10.60
N ASN A 152 -12.36 -12.27 10.60
CA ASN A 152 -11.30 -12.27 9.56
C ASN A 152 -11.81 -12.12 8.10
N ASP A 153 -13.09 -11.78 7.92
CA ASP A 153 -13.74 -11.64 6.63
C ASP A 153 -13.47 -10.21 6.15
N CYS A 154 -12.42 -10.07 5.36
CA CYS A 154 -11.93 -8.79 4.89
C CYS A 154 -12.60 -8.48 3.55
N ARG A 155 -13.74 -7.81 3.63
CA ARG A 155 -14.50 -7.41 2.43
C ARG A 155 -14.13 -6.01 2.00
N LEU A 156 -13.86 -5.83 0.71
CA LEU A 156 -13.68 -4.50 0.13
C LEU A 156 -14.98 -4.04 -0.52
N ALA A 157 -15.49 -2.89 -0.09
CA ALA A 157 -16.58 -2.19 -0.76
C ALA A 157 -16.00 -1.07 -1.64
N VAL A 158 -16.47 -0.99 -2.90
CA VAL A 158 -16.09 0.04 -3.86
C VAL A 158 -17.33 0.73 -4.40
N LEU A 159 -17.36 2.06 -4.36
CA LEU A 159 -18.40 2.90 -4.94
C LEU A 159 -17.90 3.51 -6.25
N GLY A 160 -18.61 3.25 -7.34
CA GLY A 160 -18.39 3.89 -8.63
C GLY A 160 -19.21 5.15 -8.83
N ASN A 161 -18.88 5.93 -9.86
CA ASN A 161 -19.67 7.08 -10.33
C ASN A 161 -20.98 6.69 -11.03
N ASP A 162 -21.17 5.40 -11.28
CA ASP A 162 -22.45 4.80 -11.68
C ASP A 162 -23.40 4.56 -10.49
N ASN A 163 -23.03 5.02 -9.29
CA ASN A 163 -23.76 4.85 -8.03
C ASN A 163 -23.95 3.38 -7.61
N LEU A 164 -23.16 2.46 -8.15
CA LEU A 164 -23.20 1.05 -7.77
C LEU A 164 -22.12 0.75 -6.72
N PHE A 165 -22.57 0.13 -5.62
CA PHE A 165 -21.69 -0.48 -4.62
C PHE A 165 -21.34 -1.90 -5.03
N ARG A 166 -20.04 -2.17 -5.08
CA ARG A 166 -19.48 -3.49 -5.40
C ARG A 166 -18.75 -4.05 -4.19
N TYR A 167 -19.02 -5.30 -3.88
CA TYR A 167 -18.40 -6.01 -2.75
C TYR A 167 -17.53 -7.15 -3.26
N TRP A 168 -16.32 -7.22 -2.74
CA TRP A 168 -15.36 -8.28 -3.05
C TRP A 168 -15.07 -9.11 -1.81
N LEU A 169 -15.11 -10.44 -2.00
CA LEU A 169 -14.68 -11.48 -1.07
C LEU A 169 -13.23 -11.88 -1.34
#